data_AF-A0A183FCD8-F1
#
_entry.id   AF-A0A183FCD8-F1
#
_cell.length_a   1.000
_cell.length_b   1.000
_cell.length_c   1.000
_cell.angle_alpha   90.00
_cell.angle_beta   90.00
_cell.angle_gamma   90.00
#
_symmetry.space_group_name_H-M   'P 1'
#
loop_
_entity.id
_entity.type
_entity.pdbx_description
1 polymer ?
#
loop_
_entity_poly.entity_id
_entity_poly.type
_entity_poly.pdbx_seq_one_letter_code
_entity_poly.pdbx_strand_id
1 'polypeptide(L)'
;MGATIKGDDTGALALFFKCPGKQRSHDIVFGCSIREKTLKDVLPEALETIGQFRFDTVFSLARLISIYEHERCPERRRFLMMDPTHVFITMSGVKKAFLYFKNCCDHVFHALATHDGSPLALPHDGGTGLPIEQLNEANNEAVRFAKGNSWDEVDKGEEASKLLLLLPDGFSMIETFFKEQPN
;
A
#
# COMPACT_ATOMS: atom_id res chain seq x y z
N MET A 1 35.40 8.94 24.75
CA MET A 1 34.79 7.75 24.11
C MET A 1 33.33 7.72 24.51
N GLY A 2 32.45 8.27 23.67
CA GLY A 2 31.00 8.12 23.80
C GLY A 2 30.55 7.24 22.65
N ALA A 3 30.16 6.00 22.94
CA ALA A 3 29.53 5.14 21.97
C ALA A 3 28.12 5.68 21.71
N THR A 4 27.95 6.49 20.68
CA THR A 4 26.65 6.69 20.04
C THR A 4 26.25 5.35 19.43
N ILE A 5 25.39 4.61 20.14
CA ILE A 5 24.62 3.51 19.59
C ILE A 5 23.92 4.08 18.35
N LYS A 6 24.25 3.53 17.17
CA LYS A 6 23.68 3.91 15.87
C LYS A 6 22.17 4.05 16.04
N GLY A 7 21.67 5.29 15.87
CA GLY A 7 20.24 5.51 15.74
C GLY A 7 19.74 4.62 14.62
N ASP A 8 18.78 3.77 14.96
CA ASP A 8 18.17 2.84 14.02
C ASP A 8 17.60 3.66 12.86
N ASP A 9 18.08 3.43 11.63
CA ASP A 9 17.71 4.17 10.41
C ASP A 9 16.28 3.81 9.97
N THR A 10 15.31 3.99 10.87
CA THR A 10 13.89 3.66 10.69
C THR A 10 13.16 4.64 9.77
N GLY A 11 13.85 5.67 9.28
CA GLY A 11 13.31 6.60 8.29
C GLY A 11 12.82 5.91 7.01
N ALA A 12 13.42 4.77 6.65
CA ALA A 12 12.95 3.94 5.54
C ALA A 12 11.60 3.25 5.79
N LEU A 13 11.13 3.19 7.03
CA LEU A 13 9.86 2.61 7.45
C LEU A 13 8.74 3.65 7.63
N ALA A 14 8.95 4.88 7.18
CA ALA A 14 7.93 5.92 7.18
C ALA A 14 7.09 5.89 5.91
N LEU A 15 5.77 6.12 6.04
CA LEU A 15 4.83 6.26 4.92
C LEU A 15 5.30 7.25 3.85
N PHE A 16 5.92 8.35 4.27
CA PHE A 16 6.41 9.40 3.37
C PHE A 16 7.86 9.19 2.93
N PHE A 17 8.46 8.04 3.22
CA PHE A 17 9.81 7.74 2.81
C PHE A 17 9.93 7.76 1.28
N LYS A 18 10.86 8.57 0.79
CA LYS A 18 11.28 8.60 -0.60
C LYS A 18 12.69 8.03 -0.69
N CYS A 19 12.84 6.91 -1.40
CA CYS A 19 14.15 6.27 -1.50
C CYS A 19 15.16 7.21 -2.18
N PRO A 20 16.37 7.41 -1.60
CA PRO A 20 17.41 8.24 -2.20
C PRO A 20 17.97 7.67 -3.51
N GLY A 21 17.73 6.38 -3.80
CA GLY A 21 18.27 5.67 -4.95
C GLY A 21 19.44 4.78 -4.54
N LYS A 22 20.37 4.52 -5.46
CA LYS A 22 21.56 3.72 -5.15
C LYS A 22 22.47 4.47 -4.18
N GLN A 23 22.71 3.89 -3.01
CA GLN A 23 23.62 4.44 -2.01
C GLN A 23 24.61 3.35 -1.56
N ARG A 24 25.88 3.73 -1.41
CA ARG A 24 26.88 2.88 -0.75
C ARG A 24 26.92 3.26 0.72
N SER A 25 26.73 2.29 1.61
CA SER A 25 26.94 2.46 3.04
C SER A 25 27.70 1.26 3.56
N HIS A 26 28.88 1.49 4.17
CA HIS A 26 29.67 0.46 4.87
C HIS A 26 29.81 -0.84 4.05
N ASP A 27 30.28 -0.74 2.80
CA ASP A 27 30.48 -1.83 1.83
C ASP A 27 29.22 -2.54 1.30
N ILE A 28 28.03 -2.13 1.73
CA ILE A 28 26.75 -2.59 1.17
C ILE A 28 26.28 -1.60 0.09
N VAL A 29 25.99 -2.12 -1.09
CA VAL A 29 25.39 -1.36 -2.20
C VAL A 29 23.88 -1.56 -2.12
N PHE A 30 23.15 -0.54 -1.71
CA PHE A 30 21.69 -0.59 -1.71
C PHE A 30 21.15 -0.32 -3.12
N GLY A 31 20.36 -1.26 -3.63
CA GLY A 31 19.54 -1.13 -4.83
C GLY A 31 18.15 -0.61 -4.53
N CYS A 32 17.60 0.16 -5.46
CA CYS A 32 16.18 0.50 -5.46
C CYS A 32 15.70 0.64 -6.90
N SER A 33 14.64 -0.08 -7.24
CA SER A 33 13.99 -0.01 -8.56
C SER A 33 12.67 0.75 -8.53
N ILE A 34 12.18 1.20 -7.37
CA ILE A 34 10.86 1.84 -7.20
C ILE A 34 10.62 3.00 -8.17
N ARG A 35 11.62 3.84 -8.43
CA ARG A 35 11.47 5.01 -9.33
C ARG A 35 11.22 4.62 -10.79
N GLU A 36 11.55 3.40 -11.17
CA GLU A 36 11.33 2.84 -12.51
C GLU A 36 9.97 2.14 -12.60
N LYS A 37 9.28 1.92 -11.47
CA LYS A 37 7.99 1.23 -11.42
C LYS A 37 6.84 2.17 -11.73
N THR A 38 5.80 1.60 -12.31
CA THR A 38 4.50 2.25 -12.50
C THR A 38 3.42 1.43 -11.82
N LEU A 39 2.21 1.98 -11.75
CA LEU A 39 1.07 1.28 -11.18
C LEU A 39 0.79 -0.06 -11.89
N LYS A 40 1.05 -0.15 -13.20
CA LYS A 40 0.91 -1.37 -14.00
C LYS A 40 1.83 -2.51 -13.50
N ASP A 41 3.00 -2.18 -12.95
CA ASP A 41 3.90 -3.18 -12.34
C ASP A 41 3.39 -3.70 -11.00
N VAL A 42 2.45 -3.00 -10.37
CA VAL A 42 1.82 -3.36 -9.09
C VAL A 42 0.48 -4.06 -9.34
N LEU A 43 -0.29 -3.54 -10.29
CA LEU A 43 -1.64 -3.95 -10.69
C LEU A 43 -1.64 -4.22 -12.21
N PRO A 44 -1.23 -5.43 -12.65
CA PRO A 44 -1.09 -5.77 -14.07
C PRO A 44 -2.41 -5.63 -14.87
N GLU A 45 -3.55 -5.74 -14.21
CA GLU A 45 -4.89 -5.62 -14.78
C GLU A 45 -5.36 -4.16 -14.93
N ALA A 46 -4.67 -3.19 -14.33
CA ALA A 46 -5.00 -1.78 -14.46
C ALA A 46 -4.95 -1.31 -15.92
N LEU A 47 -5.94 -0.54 -16.37
CA LEU A 47 -5.97 0.01 -17.73
C LEU A 47 -4.72 0.85 -18.03
N GLU A 48 -4.24 0.85 -19.28
CA GLU A 48 -3.03 1.61 -19.69
C GLU A 48 -3.07 3.08 -19.25
N THR A 49 -4.24 3.70 -19.28
CA THR A 49 -4.43 5.11 -18.93
C THR A 49 -4.16 5.45 -17.45
N ILE A 50 -4.23 4.47 -16.56
CA ILE A 50 -3.93 4.60 -15.13
C ILE A 50 -2.67 3.83 -14.74
N GLY A 51 -2.34 2.75 -15.46
CA GLY A 51 -1.18 1.91 -15.23
C GLY A 51 0.15 2.64 -15.36
N GLN A 52 0.20 3.75 -16.10
CA GLN A 52 1.39 4.59 -16.26
C GLN A 52 1.65 5.54 -15.09
N PHE A 53 0.75 5.62 -14.10
CA PHE A 53 0.99 6.47 -12.93
C PHE A 53 2.23 6.01 -12.17
N ARG A 54 3.06 6.99 -11.83
CA ARG A 54 4.26 6.81 -11.02
C ARG A 54 3.98 7.12 -9.56
N PHE A 55 4.81 6.54 -8.71
CA PHE A 55 4.81 6.75 -7.27
C PHE A 55 6.26 6.74 -6.79
N ASP A 56 6.56 7.51 -5.76
CA ASP A 56 7.91 7.65 -5.22
C ASP A 56 7.98 7.53 -3.70
N THR A 57 6.82 7.44 -3.03
CA THR A 57 6.66 7.17 -1.61
C THR A 57 5.66 6.04 -1.37
N VAL A 58 5.78 5.37 -0.22
CA VAL A 58 4.83 4.33 0.19
C VAL A 58 3.40 4.90 0.24
N PHE A 59 3.23 6.12 0.77
CA PHE A 59 1.96 6.82 0.82
C PHE A 59 1.35 7.03 -0.58
N SER A 60 2.15 7.53 -1.54
CA SER A 60 1.66 7.78 -2.90
C SER A 60 1.17 6.50 -3.58
N LEU A 61 1.85 5.36 -3.37
CA LEU A 61 1.41 4.06 -3.87
C LEU A 61 0.16 3.56 -3.14
N ALA A 62 0.15 3.65 -1.80
CA ALA A 62 -0.99 3.23 -0.99
C ALA A 62 -2.27 3.96 -1.43
N ARG A 63 -2.17 5.26 -1.70
CA ARG A 63 -3.27 6.08 -2.21
C ARG A 63 -3.80 5.57 -3.55
N LEU A 64 -2.91 5.28 -4.50
CA LEU A 64 -3.30 4.75 -5.81
C LEU A 64 -3.99 3.39 -5.69
N ILE A 65 -3.44 2.47 -4.90
CA ILE A 65 -4.03 1.14 -4.66
C ILE A 65 -5.41 1.29 -3.99
N SER A 66 -5.51 2.12 -2.94
CA SER A 66 -6.76 2.34 -2.23
C SER A 66 -7.86 2.88 -3.13
N ILE A 67 -7.58 3.90 -3.94
CA ILE A 67 -8.57 4.44 -4.89
C ILE A 67 -8.95 3.38 -5.92
N TYR A 68 -7.96 2.64 -6.45
CA TYR A 68 -8.20 1.60 -7.46
C TYR A 68 -9.13 0.50 -6.95
N GLU A 69 -8.90 0.01 -5.73
CA GLU A 69 -9.70 -1.07 -5.14
C GLU A 69 -11.10 -0.62 -4.69
N HIS A 70 -11.28 0.67 -4.33
CA HIS A 70 -12.52 1.16 -3.73
C HIS A 70 -13.47 1.83 -4.73
N GLU A 71 -12.97 2.53 -5.75
CA GLU A 71 -13.82 3.24 -6.71
C GLU A 71 -14.22 2.30 -7.87
N ARG A 72 -15.50 1.96 -7.95
CA ARG A 72 -16.03 1.02 -8.95
C ARG A 72 -16.20 1.63 -10.34
N CYS A 73 -16.43 2.94 -10.43
CA CYS A 73 -16.58 3.63 -11.70
C CYS A 73 -15.19 3.91 -12.31
N PRO A 74 -14.83 3.34 -13.48
CA PRO A 74 -13.50 3.50 -14.07
C PRO A 74 -13.11 4.96 -14.35
N GLU A 75 -14.06 5.76 -14.82
CA GLU A 75 -13.85 7.18 -15.15
C GLU A 75 -13.60 7.99 -13.89
N ARG A 76 -14.40 7.77 -12.84
CA ARG A 76 -14.22 8.43 -11.54
C ARG A 76 -12.93 7.97 -10.87
N ARG A 77 -12.61 6.68 -10.91
CA ARG A 77 -11.35 6.11 -10.43
C ARG A 77 -10.17 6.83 -11.07
N ARG A 78 -10.15 6.91 -12.39
CA ARG A 78 -9.10 7.61 -13.14
C ARG A 78 -9.01 9.08 -12.72
N PHE A 79 -10.13 9.78 -12.62
CA PHE A 79 -10.16 11.19 -12.20
C PHE A 79 -9.57 11.39 -10.81
N LEU A 80 -9.99 10.59 -9.82
CA LEU A 80 -9.50 10.66 -8.44
C LEU A 80 -8.00 10.34 -8.33
N MET A 81 -7.50 9.39 -9.13
CA MET A 81 -6.08 9.04 -9.13
C MET A 81 -5.20 10.13 -9.76
N MET A 82 -5.70 10.85 -10.77
CA MET A 82 -4.99 11.98 -11.39
C MET A 82 -4.90 13.20 -10.46
N ASP A 83 -5.85 13.38 -9.55
CA ASP A 83 -5.84 14.48 -8.58
C ASP A 83 -4.93 14.14 -7.40
N PRO A 84 -3.74 14.74 -7.25
CA PRO A 84 -2.84 14.49 -6.11
C PRO A 84 -3.41 15.00 -4.77
N THR A 85 -4.40 15.89 -4.79
CA THR A 85 -5.02 16.47 -3.59
C THR A 85 -6.13 15.60 -3.02
N HIS A 86 -6.64 14.66 -3.82
CA HIS A 86 -7.55 13.64 -3.31
C HIS A 86 -6.79 12.65 -2.42
N VAL A 87 -6.90 12.85 -1.10
CA VAL A 87 -6.27 12.03 -0.08
C VAL A 87 -7.24 10.93 0.36
N PHE A 88 -6.98 9.70 -0.09
CA PHE A 88 -7.71 8.51 0.30
C PHE A 88 -6.76 7.32 0.40
N ILE A 89 -6.66 6.74 1.60
CA ILE A 89 -5.88 5.52 1.86
C ILE A 89 -6.72 4.56 2.68
N THR A 90 -6.43 3.27 2.52
CA THR A 90 -7.04 2.17 3.25
C THR A 90 -5.94 1.30 3.83
N MET A 91 -6.24 0.58 4.91
CA MET A 91 -5.25 -0.30 5.55
C MET A 91 -4.73 -1.37 4.57
N SER A 92 -5.58 -1.92 3.70
CA SER A 92 -5.19 -2.83 2.61
C SER A 92 -4.16 -2.18 1.68
N GLY A 93 -4.45 -0.98 1.17
CA GLY A 93 -3.57 -0.25 0.27
C GLY A 93 -2.20 0.07 0.90
N VAL A 94 -2.19 0.47 2.18
CA VAL A 94 -0.94 0.74 2.91
C VAL A 94 -0.11 -0.53 3.09
N LYS A 95 -0.73 -1.66 3.47
CA LYS A 95 -0.07 -2.96 3.59
C LYS A 95 0.54 -3.43 2.26
N LYS A 96 -0.24 -3.37 1.17
CA LYS A 96 0.22 -3.73 -0.18
C LYS A 96 1.37 -2.82 -0.64
N ALA A 97 1.27 -1.51 -0.40
CA ALA A 97 2.33 -0.57 -0.76
C ALA A 97 3.65 -0.86 -0.03
N PHE A 98 3.61 -1.11 1.29
CA PHE A 98 4.81 -1.45 2.06
C PHE A 98 5.44 -2.76 1.58
N LEU A 99 4.64 -3.79 1.29
CA LEU A 99 5.15 -5.05 0.73
C LEU A 99 5.81 -4.86 -0.64
N TYR A 100 5.20 -4.06 -1.51
CA TYR A 100 5.79 -3.76 -2.80
C TYR A 100 7.13 -3.01 -2.65
N PHE A 101 7.19 -2.03 -1.76
CA PHE A 101 8.43 -1.31 -1.44
C PHE A 101 9.50 -2.23 -0.84
N LYS A 102 9.13 -3.14 0.07
CA LYS A 102 10.02 -4.18 0.59
C LYS A 102 10.62 -5.02 -0.53
N ASN A 103 9.83 -5.36 -1.55
CA ASN A 103 10.29 -6.17 -2.68
C ASN A 103 11.22 -5.42 -3.65
N CYS A 104 11.11 -4.09 -3.73
CA CYS A 104 11.80 -3.29 -4.75
C CYS A 104 12.87 -2.33 -4.21
N CYS A 105 13.04 -2.23 -2.89
CA CYS A 105 13.93 -1.28 -2.24
C CYS A 105 14.71 -1.94 -1.10
N ASP A 106 16.02 -2.08 -1.29
CA ASP A 106 16.90 -2.71 -0.29
C ASP A 106 16.94 -1.92 1.02
N HIS A 107 16.71 -0.59 0.98
CA HIS A 107 16.64 0.23 2.20
C HIS A 107 15.42 -0.16 3.06
N VAL A 108 14.27 -0.36 2.43
CA VAL A 108 13.03 -0.75 3.13
C VAL A 108 13.16 -2.19 3.61
N PHE A 109 13.68 -3.08 2.76
CA PHE A 109 13.95 -4.48 3.12
C PHE A 109 14.88 -4.57 4.34
N HIS A 110 16.02 -3.89 4.30
CA HIS A 110 16.99 -3.89 5.38
C HIS A 110 16.41 -3.29 6.66
N ALA A 111 15.74 -2.14 6.57
CA ALA A 111 15.13 -1.52 7.74
C ALA A 111 14.06 -2.43 8.36
N LEU A 112 13.24 -3.14 7.57
CA LEU A 112 12.29 -4.11 8.09
C LEU A 112 12.97 -5.30 8.78
N ALA A 113 14.11 -5.75 8.25
CA ALA A 113 14.87 -6.87 8.79
C ALA A 113 15.57 -6.53 10.12
N THR A 114 16.03 -5.28 10.29
CA THR A 114 16.73 -4.84 11.51
C THR A 114 15.81 -4.24 12.56
N HIS A 115 14.62 -3.75 12.17
CA HIS A 115 13.68 -3.12 13.09
C HIS A 115 13.25 -4.10 14.20
N ASP A 116 13.37 -3.68 15.45
CA ASP A 116 13.07 -4.49 16.64
C ASP A 116 11.56 -4.70 16.88
N GLY A 117 10.70 -3.93 16.20
CA GLY A 117 9.24 -3.97 16.38
C GLY A 117 8.70 -2.92 17.35
N SER A 118 9.55 -2.01 17.82
CA SER A 118 9.12 -0.84 18.58
C SER A 118 8.16 0.04 17.77
N PRO A 119 7.26 0.80 18.44
CA PRO A 119 6.35 1.70 17.73
C PRO A 119 7.10 2.83 17.02
N LEU A 120 6.76 3.03 15.75
CA LEU A 120 7.24 4.15 14.94
C LEU A 120 6.30 5.35 15.07
N ALA A 121 6.87 6.55 15.13
CA ALA A 121 6.13 7.79 15.06
C ALA A 121 6.59 8.59 13.84
N LEU A 122 5.64 8.92 12.97
CA LEU A 122 5.87 9.82 11.85
C LEU A 122 6.13 11.23 12.39
N PRO A 123 7.10 11.97 11.82
CA PRO A 123 7.43 13.32 12.27
C PRO A 123 6.39 14.37 11.84
N HIS A 124 5.56 14.05 10.84
CA HIS A 124 4.56 14.94 10.27
C HIS A 124 3.48 14.16 9.52
N ASP A 125 2.37 14.82 9.19
CA ASP A 125 1.26 14.29 8.38
C ASP A 125 1.53 14.31 6.87
N GLY A 126 2.66 14.87 6.43
CA GLY A 126 3.04 14.98 5.03
C GLY A 126 2.20 16.00 4.25
N GLY A 127 1.49 16.91 4.93
CA GLY A 127 0.56 17.85 4.31
C GLY A 127 -0.70 17.18 3.74
N THR A 128 -1.01 15.96 4.19
CA THR A 128 -2.16 15.19 3.72
C THR A 128 -3.47 15.63 4.36
N GLY A 129 -3.41 16.34 5.50
CA GLY A 129 -4.60 16.71 6.28
C GLY A 129 -5.24 15.55 7.03
N LEU A 130 -4.70 14.34 6.94
CA LEU A 130 -5.12 13.21 7.77
C LEU A 130 -4.56 13.35 9.19
N PRO A 131 -5.31 12.93 10.23
CA PRO A 131 -4.79 12.91 11.59
C PRO A 131 -3.52 12.07 11.69
N ILE A 132 -2.47 12.62 12.32
CA ILE A 132 -1.17 11.96 12.42
C ILE A 132 -1.25 10.64 13.19
N GLU A 133 -2.20 10.52 14.13
CA GLU A 133 -2.46 9.30 14.89
C GLU A 133 -2.93 8.17 13.97
N GLN A 134 -3.81 8.45 13.01
CA GLN A 134 -4.29 7.46 12.03
C GLN A 134 -3.17 7.05 11.07
N LEU A 135 -2.33 8.00 10.67
CA LEU A 135 -1.16 7.72 9.84
C LEU A 135 -0.14 6.84 10.59
N ASN A 136 0.09 7.11 11.87
CA ASN A 136 0.94 6.31 12.73
C ASN A 136 0.40 4.88 12.90
N GLU A 137 -0.90 4.73 13.14
CA GLU A 137 -1.56 3.42 13.24
C GLU A 137 -1.37 2.63 11.94
N ALA A 138 -1.70 3.23 10.79
CA ALA A 138 -1.54 2.60 9.49
C ALA A 138 -0.09 2.23 9.18
N ASN A 139 0.86 3.11 9.48
CA ASN A 139 2.29 2.86 9.27
C ASN A 139 2.79 1.66 10.09
N ASN A 140 2.51 1.65 11.39
CA ASN A 140 2.95 0.59 12.29
C ASN A 140 2.33 -0.77 11.93
N GLU A 141 1.04 -0.79 11.64
CA GLU A 141 0.33 -2.01 11.26
C GLU A 141 0.85 -2.56 9.92
N ALA A 142 1.15 -1.70 8.95
CA ALA A 142 1.73 -2.14 7.69
C ALA A 142 3.19 -2.58 7.80
N VAL A 143 4.01 -1.94 8.65
CA VAL A 143 5.37 -2.39 8.96
C VAL A 143 5.35 -3.77 9.60
N ARG A 144 4.47 -3.98 10.60
CA ARG A 144 4.26 -5.29 11.23
C ARG A 144 3.85 -6.35 10.21
N PHE A 145 2.90 -6.02 9.34
CA PHE A 145 2.45 -6.92 8.29
C PHE A 145 3.58 -7.24 7.30
N ALA A 146 4.32 -6.23 6.83
CA ALA A 146 5.39 -6.41 5.86
C ALA A 146 6.58 -7.22 6.40
N LYS A 147 6.85 -7.21 7.71
CA LYS A 147 7.88 -8.08 8.31
C LYS A 147 7.56 -9.56 8.12
N GLY A 148 6.29 -9.95 8.25
CA GLY A 148 5.85 -11.35 8.21
C GLY A 148 5.41 -11.91 6.86
N ASN A 149 5.26 -11.07 5.83
CA ASN A 149 4.68 -11.47 4.55
C ASN A 149 5.60 -11.14 3.36
N SER A 150 5.40 -11.82 2.23
CA SER A 150 6.03 -11.51 0.95
C SER A 150 5.05 -10.88 -0.04
N TRP A 151 5.54 -10.07 -0.99
CA TRP A 151 4.72 -9.52 -2.07
C TRP A 151 4.12 -10.61 -2.98
N ASP A 152 4.81 -11.75 -3.13
CA ASP A 152 4.37 -12.83 -4.01
C ASP A 152 3.25 -13.71 -3.44
N GLU A 153 3.01 -13.62 -2.13
CA GLU A 153 2.02 -14.42 -1.41
C GLU A 153 0.67 -13.69 -1.25
N VAL A 154 0.64 -12.38 -1.50
CA VAL A 154 -0.59 -11.58 -1.35
C VAL A 154 -1.44 -11.69 -2.60
N ASP A 155 -2.76 -11.82 -2.42
CA ASP A 155 -3.70 -11.73 -3.52
C ASP A 155 -3.61 -10.34 -4.17
N LYS A 156 -3.08 -10.34 -5.40
CA LYS A 156 -2.93 -9.15 -6.24
C LYS A 156 -4.22 -8.84 -7.00
N GLY A 157 -5.21 -9.73 -6.92
CA GLY A 157 -6.53 -9.54 -7.51
C GLY A 157 -7.51 -8.82 -6.58
N GLU A 158 -8.59 -8.32 -7.19
CA GLU A 158 -9.82 -8.02 -6.46
C GLU A 158 -10.31 -9.35 -5.87
N GLU A 159 -10.14 -9.54 -4.56
CA GLU A 159 -11.04 -10.43 -3.85
C GLU A 159 -12.42 -9.80 -4.03
N ALA A 160 -13.19 -10.30 -5.02
CA ALA A 160 -14.50 -9.79 -5.35
C ALA A 160 -15.23 -9.64 -4.03
N SER A 161 -15.49 -8.40 -3.60
CA SER A 161 -16.09 -8.15 -2.30
C SER A 161 -17.37 -8.97 -2.27
N LYS A 162 -17.39 -10.07 -1.52
CA LYS A 162 -18.58 -10.91 -1.40
C LYS A 162 -19.65 -9.98 -0.87
N LEU A 163 -20.59 -9.63 -1.74
CA LEU A 163 -21.68 -8.74 -1.40
C LEU A 163 -22.54 -9.50 -0.39
N LEU A 164 -22.32 -9.25 0.90
CA LEU A 164 -23.14 -9.77 1.98
C LEU A 164 -24.46 -9.00 1.95
N LEU A 165 -25.45 -9.56 1.24
CA LEU A 165 -26.84 -9.13 1.28
C LEU A 165 -27.48 -9.69 2.56
N LEU A 166 -27.60 -8.85 3.60
CA LEU A 166 -28.45 -9.16 4.74
C LEU A 166 -29.92 -8.95 4.32
N LEU A 167 -30.61 -10.05 4.07
CA LEU A 167 -32.01 -10.06 3.69
C LEU A 167 -32.90 -10.23 4.94
N PRO A 168 -34.01 -9.49 5.07
CA PRO A 168 -35.01 -9.75 6.10
C PRO A 168 -35.57 -11.18 6.00
N ASP A 169 -35.98 -11.77 7.12
CA ASP A 169 -36.42 -13.18 7.23
C ASP A 169 -37.49 -13.62 6.21
N GLY A 170 -38.24 -12.68 5.64
CA GLY A 170 -39.25 -12.93 4.60
C GLY A 170 -38.69 -13.29 3.21
N PHE A 171 -37.38 -13.27 2.99
CA PHE A 171 -36.74 -13.50 1.68
C PHE A 171 -36.10 -14.89 1.50
N SER A 172 -36.48 -15.87 2.33
CA SER A 172 -35.96 -17.24 2.29
C SER A 172 -36.25 -18.03 1.01
N MET A 173 -37.01 -17.48 0.05
CA MET A 173 -37.33 -18.12 -1.24
C MET A 173 -36.54 -17.56 -2.44
N ILE A 174 -35.46 -16.82 -2.23
CA ILE A 174 -34.66 -16.29 -3.34
C ILE A 174 -33.99 -17.40 -4.19
N GLU A 175 -33.62 -18.53 -3.60
CA GLU A 175 -33.03 -19.66 -4.35
C GLU A 175 -34.00 -20.25 -5.40
N THR A 176 -35.32 -20.11 -5.17
CA THR A 176 -36.36 -20.55 -6.10
C THR A 176 -36.49 -19.61 -7.30
N PHE A 177 -36.19 -18.31 -7.14
CA PHE A 177 -36.29 -17.31 -8.20
C PHE A 177 -35.10 -17.31 -9.17
N PHE A 178 -33.90 -17.65 -8.71
CA PHE A 178 -32.71 -17.70 -9.57
C PHE A 178 -32.48 -19.05 -10.27
N LYS A 179 -33.29 -20.07 -9.97
CA LYS A 179 -33.20 -21.40 -10.63
C LYS A 179 -34.02 -21.52 -11.91
N GLU A 180 -34.76 -20.50 -12.32
CA GLU A 180 -35.42 -20.48 -13.62
C GLU A 180 -34.86 -19.35 -14.50
N GLN A 181 -33.78 -19.66 -15.22
CA GLN A 181 -33.66 -19.34 -16.65
C GLN A 181 -32.76 -20.36 -17.35
N PRO A 182 -33.32 -21.44 -17.92
CA PRO A 182 -32.81 -22.00 -19.15
C PRO A 182 -33.39 -21.20 -20.33
N ASN A 183 -32.50 -20.58 -21.11
CA ASN A 183 -32.59 -20.50 -22.57
C ASN A 183 -31.21 -20.20 -23.13
#